data_AF-A0A6M1LL36-F1
#
_entry.id   AF-A0A6M1LL36-F1
#
_cell.length_a   1.000
_cell.length_b   1.000
_cell.length_c   1.000
_cell.angle_alpha   90.00
_cell.angle_beta   90.00
_cell.angle_gamma   90.00
#
_symmetry.space_group_name_H-M   'P 1'
#
loop_
_entity.id
_entity.type
_entity.pdbx_description
1 polymer ?
#
loop_
_entity_poly.entity_id
_entity_poly.type
_entity_poly.pdbx_seq_one_letter_code
_entity_poly.pdbx_strand_id
1 'polypeptide(L)'
;MLAALIVALPAAAQAPGWEAEVVRLAPALRACLEGQPGAMVLDAWALDSARVQARLRLQGGARQDCVAAEAVESRSPAGAARAGEGLRAFMLERRCVDAWRVTDPAGRELGWLAYPECG
;
A
#
# COMPACT_ATOMS: atom_id res chain seq x y z
N MET A 1 -40.02 10.92 -14.02
CA MET A 1 -38.54 10.98 -14.02
C MET A 1 -38.05 9.96 -13.01
N LEU A 2 -37.52 8.82 -13.47
CA LEU A 2 -36.89 7.84 -12.58
C LEU A 2 -35.55 8.41 -12.12
N ALA A 3 -35.41 8.66 -10.82
CA ALA A 3 -34.13 8.97 -10.21
C ALA A 3 -33.29 7.69 -10.19
N ALA A 4 -32.22 7.66 -10.97
CA ALA A 4 -31.23 6.60 -10.93
C ALA A 4 -30.49 6.67 -9.58
N LEU A 5 -30.76 5.72 -8.69
CA LEU A 5 -29.91 5.46 -7.53
C LEU A 5 -28.57 4.92 -8.06
N ILE A 6 -27.56 5.78 -8.06
CA ILE A 6 -26.16 5.36 -8.21
C ILE A 6 -25.78 4.68 -6.89
N VAL A 7 -25.85 3.35 -6.86
CA VAL A 7 -25.27 2.57 -5.76
C VAL A 7 -23.75 2.66 -5.93
N ALA A 8 -23.11 3.57 -5.18
CA ALA A 8 -21.67 3.60 -5.06
C ALA A 8 -21.23 2.29 -4.39
N LEU A 9 -20.74 1.35 -5.20
CA LEU A 9 -20.07 0.15 -4.69
C LEU A 9 -18.93 0.61 -3.77
N PRO A 10 -18.83 0.08 -2.54
CA PRO A 10 -17.70 0.41 -1.69
C PRO A 10 -16.45 -0.08 -2.41
N ALA A 11 -15.44 0.79 -2.49
CA ALA A 11 -14.15 0.45 -3.08
C ALA A 11 -13.63 -0.83 -2.41
N ALA A 12 -13.67 -1.95 -3.13
CA ALA A 12 -13.32 -3.28 -2.64
C ALA A 12 -11.84 -3.39 -2.21
N ALA A 13 -11.05 -2.33 -2.38
CA ALA A 13 -9.66 -2.28 -1.98
C ALA A 13 -9.44 -2.09 -0.47
N GLN A 14 -10.41 -1.61 0.32
CA GLN A 14 -10.14 -1.23 1.72
C GLN A 14 -11.32 -1.50 2.67
N ALA A 15 -12.10 -2.53 2.38
CA ALA A 15 -13.08 -3.13 3.30
C ALA A 15 -12.36 -3.87 4.46
N PRO A 16 -13.05 -4.23 5.56
CA PRO A 16 -12.51 -5.17 6.55
C PRO A 16 -11.85 -6.36 5.83
N GLY A 17 -10.56 -6.60 6.08
CA GLY A 17 -9.79 -7.62 5.34
C GLY A 17 -8.59 -7.09 4.57
N TRP A 18 -8.40 -5.77 4.43
CA TRP A 18 -7.13 -5.19 3.97
C TRP A 18 -5.94 -5.66 4.81
N GLU A 19 -6.17 -5.93 6.09
CA GLU A 19 -5.19 -6.51 7.01
C GLU A 19 -4.70 -7.90 6.56
N ALA A 20 -5.59 -8.75 6.09
CA ALA A 20 -5.23 -10.08 5.59
C ALA A 20 -4.53 -9.98 4.23
N GLU A 21 -5.00 -9.08 3.37
CA GLU A 21 -4.39 -8.84 2.07
C GLU A 21 -2.99 -8.24 2.21
N VAL A 22 -2.78 -7.27 3.10
CA VAL A 22 -1.45 -6.66 3.28
C VAL A 22 -0.43 -7.66 3.81
N VAL A 23 -0.80 -8.63 4.66
CA VAL A 23 0.13 -9.71 5.07
C VAL A 23 0.59 -10.51 3.85
N ARG A 24 -0.32 -10.83 2.94
CA ARG A 24 -0.01 -11.55 1.69
C ARG A 24 0.88 -10.72 0.76
N LEU A 25 0.63 -9.41 0.65
CA LEU A 25 1.39 -8.52 -0.23
C LEU A 25 2.72 -8.06 0.37
N ALA A 26 2.89 -8.15 1.70
CA ALA A 26 3.98 -7.53 2.43
C ALA A 26 5.39 -7.83 1.91
N PRO A 27 5.75 -9.05 1.47
CA PRO A 27 7.08 -9.30 0.88
C PRO A 27 7.39 -8.36 -0.29
N ALA A 28 6.47 -8.22 -1.24
CA ALA A 28 6.62 -7.32 -2.39
C ALA A 28 6.60 -5.85 -2.00
N LEU A 29 5.75 -5.46 -1.03
CA LEU A 29 5.74 -4.08 -0.52
C LEU A 29 7.07 -3.73 0.14
N ARG A 30 7.65 -4.66 0.92
CA ARG A 30 8.96 -4.48 1.54
C ARG A 30 10.06 -4.36 0.49
N ALA A 31 10.07 -5.20 -0.53
CA ALA A 31 11.02 -5.10 -1.64
C ALA A 31 10.93 -3.72 -2.34
N CYS A 32 9.73 -3.17 -2.52
CA CYS A 32 9.57 -1.84 -3.11
C CYS A 32 10.09 -0.69 -2.23
N LEU A 33 10.04 -0.85 -0.90
CA LEU A 33 10.51 0.16 0.07
C LEU A 33 11.98 0.00 0.48
N GLU A 34 12.57 -1.17 0.26
CA GLU A 34 13.98 -1.42 0.57
C GLU A 34 14.88 -0.42 -0.16
N GLY A 35 15.81 0.20 0.59
CA GLY A 35 16.68 1.26 0.08
C GLY A 35 16.00 2.62 -0.17
N GLN A 36 14.72 2.79 0.16
CA GLN A 36 13.99 4.07 0.01
C GLN A 36 13.58 4.65 1.38
N PRO A 37 14.51 5.26 2.12
CA PRO A 37 14.22 5.81 3.44
C PRO A 37 13.12 6.86 3.38
N GLY A 38 12.22 6.85 4.37
CA GLY A 38 11.09 7.79 4.42
C GLY A 38 9.95 7.50 3.42
N ALA A 39 10.14 6.61 2.44
CA ALA A 39 9.10 6.24 1.50
C ALA A 39 7.97 5.44 2.18
N MET A 40 6.83 5.40 1.51
CA MET A 40 5.65 4.64 1.94
C MET A 40 4.85 4.17 0.73
N VAL A 41 4.13 3.05 0.86
CA VAL A 41 3.20 2.58 -0.16
C VAL A 41 1.81 3.15 0.12
N LEU A 42 1.27 3.94 -0.79
CA LEU A 42 -0.04 4.60 -0.68
C LEU A 42 -1.19 3.76 -1.24
N ASP A 43 -0.88 2.80 -2.10
CA ASP A 43 -1.84 1.90 -2.75
C ASP A 43 -1.08 0.68 -3.30
N ALA A 44 -1.73 -0.48 -3.37
CA ALA A 44 -1.12 -1.71 -3.87
C ALA A 44 -2.16 -2.65 -4.46
N TRP A 45 -1.83 -3.27 -5.58
CA TRP A 45 -2.69 -4.23 -6.27
C TRP A 45 -1.89 -5.42 -6.76
N ALA A 46 -2.43 -6.60 -6.50
CA ALA A 46 -1.89 -7.83 -7.05
C ALA A 46 -2.05 -7.83 -8.57
N LEU A 47 -0.95 -8.05 -9.28
CA LEU A 47 -0.97 -8.33 -10.72
C LEU A 47 -1.26 -9.82 -10.95
N ASP A 48 -0.77 -10.66 -10.05
CA ASP A 48 -1.03 -12.10 -9.98
C ASP A 48 -0.78 -12.62 -8.54
N SER A 49 -0.58 -13.93 -8.38
CA SER A 49 -0.38 -14.56 -7.07
C SER A 49 0.91 -14.15 -6.36
N ALA A 50 1.93 -13.71 -7.09
CA ALA A 50 3.25 -13.40 -6.56
C ALA A 50 3.64 -11.92 -6.74
N ARG A 51 3.13 -11.26 -7.79
CA ARG A 51 3.51 -9.90 -8.15
C ARG A 51 2.51 -8.86 -7.70
N VAL A 52 3.06 -7.72 -7.28
CA VAL A 52 2.32 -6.54 -6.86
C VAL A 52 2.82 -5.35 -7.65
N GLN A 53 1.89 -4.50 -8.09
CA GLN A 53 2.22 -3.13 -8.44
C GLN A 53 1.80 -2.23 -7.27
N ALA A 54 2.79 -1.55 -6.71
CA ALA A 54 2.66 -0.68 -5.56
C ALA A 54 2.88 0.77 -5.97
N ARG A 55 2.04 1.66 -5.45
CA ARG A 55 2.24 3.10 -5.56
C ARG A 55 2.98 3.62 -4.34
N LEU A 56 4.11 4.27 -4.57
CA LEU A 56 4.94 4.84 -3.52
C LEU A 56 4.81 6.36 -3.50
N ARG A 57 4.89 6.92 -2.30
CA ARG A 57 5.31 8.30 -2.07
C ARG A 57 6.71 8.27 -1.50
N LEU A 58 7.64 8.85 -2.23
CA LEU A 58 9.05 8.95 -1.85
C LEU A 58 9.25 10.09 -0.86
N GLN A 59 10.43 10.11 -0.23
CA GLN A 59 10.88 11.28 0.50
C GLN A 59 10.92 12.49 -0.44
N GLY A 60 10.33 13.62 -0.01
CA GLY A 60 10.15 14.80 -0.85
C GLY A 60 8.85 14.82 -1.68
N GLY A 61 8.00 13.80 -1.55
CA GLY A 61 6.63 13.82 -2.08
C GLY A 61 6.48 13.32 -3.53
N ALA A 62 7.57 13.00 -4.22
CA ALA A 62 7.52 12.38 -5.54
C ALA A 62 6.77 11.04 -5.49
N ARG A 63 6.01 10.72 -6.54
CA ARG A 63 5.25 9.47 -6.63
C ARG A 63 5.86 8.55 -7.67
N GLN A 64 5.96 7.27 -7.33
CA GLN A 64 6.59 6.22 -8.14
C GLN A 64 5.71 4.97 -8.13
N ASP A 65 5.55 4.32 -9.28
CA ASP A 65 5.03 2.96 -9.34
C ASP A 65 6.21 1.98 -9.27
N CYS A 66 6.05 0.94 -8.47
CA CYS A 66 7.00 -0.16 -8.31
C CYS A 66 6.28 -1.48 -8.60
N VAL A 67 6.87 -2.34 -9.43
CA VAL A 67 6.42 -3.72 -9.61
C VAL A 67 7.42 -4.64 -8.93
N ALA A 68 6.93 -5.52 -8.05
CA ALA A 68 7.77 -6.46 -7.32
C ALA A 68 7.06 -7.78 -7.02
N ALA A 69 7.84 -8.84 -6.91
CA ALA A 69 7.50 -10.06 -6.16
C ALA A 69 8.41 -10.11 -4.92
N GLU A 70 9.33 -11.07 -4.83
CA GLU A 70 10.37 -11.08 -3.78
C GLU A 70 11.45 -10.01 -4.01
N ALA A 71 11.57 -9.52 -5.25
CA ALA A 71 12.50 -8.46 -5.64
C ALA A 71 11.80 -7.46 -6.58
N VAL A 72 12.38 -6.28 -6.70
CA VAL A 72 11.88 -5.23 -7.60
C VAL A 72 12.15 -5.63 -9.06
N GLU A 73 11.09 -5.64 -9.87
CA GLU A 73 11.16 -5.93 -11.30
C GLU A 73 11.25 -4.63 -12.12
N SER A 74 10.49 -3.61 -11.74
CA SER A 74 10.51 -2.33 -12.43
C SER A 74 10.06 -1.17 -11.55
N ARG A 75 10.47 0.04 -11.96
CA ARG A 75 10.05 1.30 -11.35
C ARG A 75 9.76 2.33 -12.44
N SER A 76 8.71 3.12 -12.26
CA SER A 76 8.38 4.22 -13.18
C SER A 76 7.77 5.41 -12.42
N PRO A 77 7.82 6.63 -12.97
CA PRO A 77 7.03 7.73 -12.42
C PRO A 77 5.55 7.32 -12.30
N ALA A 78 4.91 7.68 -11.19
CA ALA A 78 3.50 7.35 -11.01
C ALA A 78 2.62 8.18 -11.96
N GLY A 79 1.54 7.56 -12.42
CA GLY A 79 0.47 8.25 -13.13
C GLY A 79 -0.41 9.11 -12.20
N ALA A 80 -1.59 9.49 -12.70
CA ALA A 80 -2.59 10.20 -11.91
C ALA A 80 -2.96 9.45 -10.62
N ALA A 81 -3.31 10.20 -9.57
CA ALA A 81 -3.85 9.64 -8.34
C ALA A 81 -5.15 8.89 -8.60
N ARG A 82 -5.33 7.77 -7.90
CA ARG A 82 -6.55 6.98 -7.97
C ARG A 82 -7.45 7.28 -6.78
N ALA A 83 -8.75 7.03 -6.94
CA ALA A 83 -9.69 7.18 -5.85
C ALA A 83 -9.32 6.24 -4.68
N GLY A 84 -9.24 6.79 -3.46
CA GLY A 84 -8.90 6.03 -2.25
C GLY A 84 -7.39 5.82 -2.02
N GLU A 85 -6.53 6.29 -2.92
CA GLU A 85 -5.08 6.30 -2.70
C GLU A 85 -4.73 7.16 -1.48
N GLY A 86 -3.89 6.65 -0.59
CA GLY A 86 -3.38 7.41 0.55
C GLY A 86 -4.37 7.60 1.70
N LEU A 87 -5.45 6.81 1.80
CA LEU A 87 -6.25 6.77 3.03
C LEU A 87 -5.49 6.08 4.17
N ARG A 88 -4.68 5.08 3.84
CA ARG A 88 -3.66 4.46 4.69
C ARG A 88 -2.43 4.16 3.85
N ALA A 89 -1.29 4.06 4.49
CA ALA A 89 -0.03 3.73 3.86
C ALA A 89 0.68 2.60 4.61
N PHE A 90 1.34 1.73 3.85
CA PHE A 90 2.27 0.74 4.39
C PHE A 90 3.68 1.33 4.49
N MET A 91 4.29 1.14 5.65
CA MET A 91 5.60 1.70 6.02
C MET A 91 6.46 0.63 6.69
N LEU A 92 7.79 0.73 6.54
CA LEU A 92 8.72 -0.18 7.24
C LEU A 92 8.94 0.22 8.71
N GLU A 93 8.68 1.47 9.05
CA GLU A 93 8.93 2.04 10.37
C GLU A 93 7.61 2.48 11.00
N ARG A 94 7.52 2.37 12.33
CA ARG A 94 6.41 2.92 13.09
C ARG A 94 6.55 4.44 13.19
N ARG A 95 5.69 5.19 12.50
CA ARG A 95 5.72 6.67 12.51
C ARG A 95 4.71 7.32 13.44
N CYS A 96 3.73 6.56 13.93
CA CYS A 96 2.65 7.07 14.78
C CYS A 96 2.31 6.11 15.93
N VAL A 97 1.70 6.67 16.98
CA VAL A 97 1.25 5.90 18.14
C VAL A 97 0.09 4.95 17.79
N ASP A 98 -0.81 5.38 16.90
CA ASP A 98 -1.98 4.64 16.42
C ASP A 98 -1.71 3.78 15.17
N ALA A 99 -0.45 3.72 14.72
CA ALA A 99 -0.05 2.84 13.62
C ALA A 99 -0.34 1.38 13.97
N TRP A 100 -0.96 0.67 13.05
CA TRP A 100 -1.26 -0.75 13.19
C TRP A 100 -0.08 -1.60 12.72
N ARG A 101 0.38 -2.52 13.58
CA ARG A 101 1.48 -3.43 13.24
C ARG A 101 0.98 -4.53 12.31
N VAL A 102 1.71 -4.76 11.21
CA VAL A 102 1.51 -5.89 10.32
C VAL A 102 2.46 -7.01 10.74
N THR A 103 1.92 -8.20 11.04
CA THR A 103 2.73 -9.38 11.42
C THR A 103 2.40 -10.59 10.57
N ASP A 104 3.40 -11.44 10.28
CA ASP A 104 3.16 -12.74 9.68
C ASP A 104 2.58 -13.76 10.69
N PRO A 105 2.14 -14.96 10.25
CA PRO A 105 1.63 -15.99 11.14
C PRO A 105 2.61 -16.49 12.21
N ALA A 106 3.92 -16.26 12.03
CA ALA A 106 4.95 -16.57 13.02
C ALA A 106 5.17 -15.42 14.02
N GLY A 107 4.41 -14.33 13.91
CA GLY A 107 4.49 -13.16 14.77
C GLY A 107 5.62 -12.17 14.41
N ARG A 108 6.31 -12.36 13.29
CA ARG A 108 7.36 -11.45 12.84
C ARG A 108 6.75 -10.20 12.25
N GLU A 109 7.30 -9.04 12.62
CA GLU A 109 6.88 -7.74 12.09
C GLU A 109 7.26 -7.61 10.61
N LEU A 110 6.26 -7.33 9.78
CA LEU A 110 6.41 -7.08 8.35
C LEU A 110 6.41 -5.58 8.02
N GLY A 111 5.77 -4.76 8.85
CA GLY A 111 5.68 -3.32 8.67
C GLY A 111 4.53 -2.73 9.46
N TRP A 112 4.08 -1.55 9.06
CA TRP A 112 3.08 -0.75 9.77
C TRP A 112 2.08 -0.15 8.77
N LEU A 113 0.81 -0.12 9.15
CA LEU A 113 -0.22 0.67 8.48
C LEU A 113 -0.53 1.92 9.31
N ALA A 114 -0.50 3.08 8.68
CA ALA A 114 -0.87 4.36 9.29
C ALA A 114 -1.42 5.32 8.23
N TYR A 115 -1.97 6.46 8.65
CA TYR A 115 -2.26 7.55 7.71
C TYR A 115 -0.96 8.07 7.09
N PRO A 116 -0.91 8.44 5.80
CA PRO A 116 0.34 8.93 5.19
C PRO A 116 0.95 10.14 5.91
N GLU A 117 0.11 10.97 6.54
CA GLU A 117 0.47 12.17 7.30
C GLU A 117 1.11 11.83 8.65
N CYS A 118 1.18 10.54 9.02
CA CYS A 118 2.01 10.07 10.10
C CYS A 118 3.48 10.20 9.75
N GLY A 119 4.06 11.34 10.13
CA GLY A 119 5.47 11.67 9.97
C GLY A 119 5.76 13.14 10.24
#